data_AF-A0A963L6G5-F1
#
_entry.id   AF-A0A963L6G5-F1
#
_cell.length_a   1.000
_cell.length_b   1.000
_cell.length_c   1.000
_cell.angle_alpha   90.00
_cell.angle_beta   90.00
_cell.angle_gamma   90.00
#
_symmetry.space_group_name_H-M   'P 1'
#
loop_
_entity.id
_entity.type
_entity.pdbx_description
1 polymer ?
#
loop_
_entity_poly.entity_id
_entity_poly.type
_entity_poly.pdbx_seq_one_letter_code
_entity_poly.pdbx_strand_id
1 'polypeptide(L)'
;MADLRLVVSDAEELLRSTAGQAGEGAAELRDRVQASLARARAGLADAQDAAITRARAAGRAADDYVHDNPWRSIGVAAGFGLLVGLLIGRR
;
A
#
# COMPACT_ATOMS: atom_id res chain seq x y z
N MET A 1 54.19 -18.49 13.79
CA MET A 1 52.93 -18.29 14.57
C MET A 1 52.56 -16.82 14.76
N ALA A 2 53.41 -15.84 14.40
CA ALA A 2 53.07 -14.41 14.50
C ALA A 2 52.06 -13.94 13.42
N ASP A 3 52.12 -14.51 12.22
CA ASP A 3 51.26 -14.09 11.09
C ASP A 3 49.76 -14.30 11.33
N LEU A 4 49.36 -15.39 11.98
CA LEU A 4 47.95 -15.66 12.26
C LEU A 4 47.33 -14.62 13.19
N ARG A 5 48.09 -14.12 14.18
CA ARG A 5 47.60 -13.06 15.07
C ARG A 5 47.49 -11.72 14.35
N LEU A 6 48.39 -11.46 13.40
CA LEU A 6 48.38 -10.23 12.62
C LEU A 6 47.18 -10.21 11.66
N VAL A 7 46.89 -11.32 10.98
CA VAL A 7 45.70 -11.46 10.12
C VAL A 7 44.40 -11.40 10.91
N VAL A 8 44.35 -11.98 12.11
CA VAL A 8 43.16 -11.89 12.99
C VAL A 8 42.95 -10.46 13.49
N SER A 9 44.02 -9.75 13.87
CA SER A 9 43.96 -8.33 14.26
C SER A 9 43.46 -7.45 13.11
N ASP A 10 43.99 -7.67 11.90
CA ASP A 10 43.63 -6.89 10.71
C ASP A 10 42.18 -7.15 10.28
N ALA A 11 41.72 -8.40 10.39
CA ALA A 11 40.33 -8.76 10.16
C ALA A 11 39.38 -8.16 11.22
N GLU A 12 39.78 -8.14 12.49
CA GLU A 12 39.03 -7.48 13.56
C GLU A 12 38.94 -5.96 13.34
N GLU A 13 40.01 -5.33 12.85
CA GLU A 13 40.08 -3.89 12.60
C GLU A 13 39.25 -3.49 11.37
N LEU A 14 39.25 -4.30 10.32
CA LEU A 14 38.35 -4.18 9.17
C LEU A 14 36.88 -4.35 9.58
N LEU A 15 36.56 -5.34 10.42
CA LEU A 15 35.21 -5.54 10.98
C LEU A 15 34.78 -4.37 11.86
N ARG A 16 35.69 -3.77 12.65
CA ARG A 16 35.41 -2.60 13.49
C ARG A 16 35.14 -1.36 12.64
N SER A 17 35.94 -1.13 11.60
CA SER A 17 35.72 -0.02 10.66
C SER A 17 34.43 -0.18 9.85
N THR A 18 34.10 -1.42 9.47
CA THR A 18 32.87 -1.75 8.74
C THR A 18 31.65 -1.73 9.66
N ALA A 19 31.75 -2.13 10.93
CA ALA A 19 30.67 -2.04 11.91
C ALA A 19 30.33 -0.58 12.24
N GLY A 20 31.33 0.31 12.29
CA GLY A 20 31.13 1.76 12.43
C GLY A 20 30.38 2.34 11.22
N GLN A 21 30.80 2.00 10.00
CA GLN A 21 30.14 2.45 8.77
C GLN A 21 28.76 1.81 8.53
N ALA A 22 28.57 0.56 8.96
CA ALA A 22 27.27 -0.13 8.91
C ALA A 22 26.27 0.49 9.91
N GLY A 23 26.73 1.01 11.05
CA GLY A 23 25.89 1.70 12.03
C GLY A 23 25.35 3.05 11.53
N GLU A 24 26.21 3.88 10.94
CA GLU A 24 25.81 5.16 10.33
C GLU A 24 24.95 4.95 9.07
N GLY A 25 25.34 4.02 8.19
CA GLY A 25 24.54 3.67 7.01
C GLY A 25 23.18 3.06 7.36
N ALA A 26 23.10 2.27 8.43
CA ALA A 26 21.83 1.75 8.94
C ALA A 26 20.95 2.85 9.57
N ALA A 27 21.55 3.83 10.25
CA ALA A 27 20.83 4.98 10.78
C ALA A 27 20.23 5.84 9.66
N GLU A 28 21.03 6.16 8.63
CA GLU A 28 20.55 6.93 7.47
C GLU A 28 19.44 6.18 6.69
N LEU A 29 19.61 4.87 6.49
CA LEU A 29 18.59 4.04 5.86
C LEU A 29 17.29 4.03 6.66
N ARG A 30 17.38 3.92 7.99
CA ARG A 30 16.22 3.96 8.89
C ARG A 30 15.48 5.29 8.79
N ASP A 31 16.21 6.40 8.77
CA ASP A 31 15.64 7.74 8.61
C ASP A 31 14.93 7.91 7.27
N ARG A 32 15.54 7.44 6.16
CA ARG A 32 14.89 7.47 4.83
C ARG A 32 13.62 6.63 4.78
N VAL A 33 13.64 5.45 5.41
CA VAL A 33 12.45 4.58 5.50
C VAL A 33 11.36 5.24 6.34
N GLN A 34 11.70 5.84 7.48
CA GLN A 34 10.74 6.56 8.31
C GLN A 34 10.14 7.77 7.59
N ALA A 35 10.96 8.57 6.90
CA ALA A 35 10.50 9.71 6.10
C ALA A 35 9.58 9.27 4.94
N SER A 36 9.91 8.15 4.28
CA SER A 36 9.08 7.59 3.20
C SER A 36 7.75 7.06 3.73
N LEU A 37 7.76 6.37 4.88
CA LEU A 37 6.54 5.92 5.55
C LEU A 37 5.67 7.09 6.03
N ALA A 38 6.26 8.16 6.56
CA ALA A 38 5.53 9.35 6.97
C ALA A 38 4.83 10.02 5.78
N ARG A 39 5.53 10.18 4.65
CA ARG A 39 4.95 10.71 3.40
C ARG A 39 3.86 9.80 2.84
N ALA A 40 4.08 8.49 2.85
CA ALA A 40 3.08 7.53 2.39
C ALA A 40 1.81 7.57 3.26
N ARG A 41 1.96 7.65 4.58
CA ARG A 41 0.83 7.79 5.52
C ARG A 41 0.06 9.08 5.30
N ALA A 42 0.74 10.20 5.10
CA ALA A 42 0.09 11.47 4.79
C ALA A 42 -0.69 11.41 3.47
N GLY A 43 -0.08 10.89 2.40
CA GLY A 43 -0.76 10.74 1.11
C GLY A 43 -1.93 9.76 1.15
N LEU A 44 -1.86 8.72 1.99
CA LEU A 44 -2.96 7.77 2.19
C LEU A 44 -4.16 8.40 2.89
N ALA A 45 -3.94 9.30 3.85
CA ALA A 45 -5.02 10.03 4.52
C ALA A 45 -5.78 10.91 3.53
N ASP A 46 -5.05 11.69 2.72
CA ASP A 46 -5.66 12.56 1.70
C ASP A 46 -6.39 11.75 0.62
N ALA A 47 -5.79 10.63 0.19
CA ALA A 47 -6.41 9.74 -0.79
C ALA A 47 -7.66 9.06 -0.22
N GLN A 48 -7.67 8.69 1.06
CA GLN A 48 -8.82 8.12 1.74
C GLN A 48 -9.98 9.12 1.79
N ASP A 49 -9.73 10.37 2.20
CA ASP A 49 -10.77 11.39 2.27
C ASP A 49 -11.34 11.72 0.89
N ALA A 50 -10.47 11.83 -0.13
CA ALA A 50 -10.90 12.01 -1.51
C ALA A 50 -11.73 10.82 -2.03
N ALA A 51 -11.32 9.58 -1.70
CA ALA A 51 -12.04 8.38 -2.08
C ALA A 51 -13.42 8.30 -1.41
N ILE A 52 -13.51 8.59 -0.10
CA ILE A 52 -14.77 8.61 0.64
C ILE A 52 -15.72 9.67 0.07
N THR A 53 -15.20 10.87 -0.21
CA THR A 53 -15.99 11.96 -0.78
C THR A 53 -16.57 11.57 -2.15
N ARG A 54 -15.74 10.99 -3.03
CA ARG A 54 -16.17 10.51 -4.35
C ARG A 54 -17.16 9.36 -4.24
N ALA A 55 -16.92 8.42 -3.33
CA ALA A 55 -17.83 7.29 -3.10
C ALA A 55 -19.22 7.77 -2.63
N ARG A 56 -19.27 8.74 -1.71
CA ARG A 56 -20.53 9.36 -1.26
C ARG A 56 -21.24 10.09 -2.40
N ALA A 57 -20.51 10.84 -3.23
CA ALA A 57 -21.10 11.54 -4.37
C ALA A 57 -21.70 10.56 -5.41
N ALA A 58 -20.96 9.51 -5.75
CA ALA A 58 -21.44 8.46 -6.64
C ALA A 58 -22.68 7.73 -6.08
N GLY A 59 -22.68 7.43 -4.78
CA GLY A 59 -23.82 6.83 -4.10
C GLY A 59 -25.08 7.68 -4.17
N ARG A 60 -24.96 9.00 -3.94
CA ARG A 60 -26.10 9.92 -4.09
C ARG A 60 -26.61 9.99 -5.52
N ALA A 61 -25.72 10.12 -6.50
CA ALA A 61 -26.14 10.17 -7.91
C ALA A 61 -26.85 8.88 -8.35
N ALA A 62 -26.41 7.72 -7.85
CA ALA A 62 -27.09 6.46 -8.10
C ALA A 62 -28.47 6.41 -7.41
N ASP A 63 -28.55 6.86 -6.16
CA ASP A 63 -29.80 6.93 -5.40
C ASP A 63 -30.83 7.85 -6.07
N ASP A 64 -30.41 9.06 -6.48
CA ASP A 64 -31.24 10.01 -7.21
C ASP A 64 -31.75 9.41 -8.53
N TYR A 65 -30.87 8.74 -9.29
CA TYR A 65 -31.25 8.09 -10.55
C TYR A 65 -32.26 6.95 -10.34
N VAL A 66 -32.10 6.17 -9.26
CA VAL A 66 -33.04 5.10 -8.90
C VAL A 66 -34.39 5.68 -8.51
N HIS A 67 -34.41 6.76 -7.72
CA HIS A 67 -35.63 7.45 -7.33
C HIS A 67 -36.39 8.01 -8.55
N ASP A 68 -35.69 8.63 -9.49
CA ASP A 68 -36.30 9.20 -10.70
C ASP A 68 -36.78 8.13 -11.68
N ASN A 69 -36.12 6.97 -11.71
CA ASN A 69 -36.36 5.92 -12.71
C ASN A 69 -36.47 4.52 -12.07
N PRO A 70 -37.48 4.26 -11.22
CA PRO A 70 -37.54 3.03 -10.42
C PRO A 70 -37.66 1.78 -11.30
N TRP A 71 -38.54 1.79 -12.30
CA TRP A 71 -38.74 0.65 -13.20
C TRP A 71 -37.51 0.34 -14.07
N ARG A 72 -36.80 1.37 -14.56
CA ARG A 72 -35.59 1.20 -15.37
C ARG A 72 -34.44 0.65 -14.53
N SER A 73 -34.30 1.15 -13.31
CA SER A 73 -33.29 0.69 -12.35
C SER A 73 -33.48 -0.77 -11.96
N ILE A 74 -34.73 -1.18 -11.68
CA ILE A 74 -35.08 -2.60 -11.44
C ILE A 74 -34.70 -3.46 -12.65
N GLY A 75 -35.01 -3.00 -13.87
CA GLY A 75 -34.67 -3.73 -15.10
C GLY A 75 -33.17 -3.96 -15.28
N VAL A 76 -32.35 -2.91 -15.05
CA VAL A 76 -30.88 -3.03 -15.12
C VAL A 76 -30.36 -3.95 -14.02
N ALA A 77 -30.82 -3.81 -12.78
CA ALA A 77 -30.40 -4.64 -11.66
C ALA A 77 -30.74 -6.12 -11.89
N ALA A 78 -31.95 -6.41 -12.36
CA ALA A 78 -32.38 -7.76 -12.70
C ALA A 78 -31.55 -8.36 -13.85
N GLY A 79 -31.29 -7.59 -14.90
CA GLY A 79 -30.44 -8.02 -16.02
C GLY A 79 -29.00 -8.34 -15.57
N PHE A 80 -28.41 -7.48 -14.75
CA PHE A 80 -27.07 -7.70 -14.20
C PHE A 80 -27.01 -8.94 -13.31
N GLY A 81 -27.98 -9.08 -12.40
CA GLY A 81 -28.10 -10.24 -11.53
C GLY A 81 -28.25 -11.55 -12.30
N LEU A 82 -29.03 -11.54 -13.40
CA LEU A 82 -29.20 -12.70 -14.27
C LEU A 82 -27.90 -13.05 -15.03
N LEU A 83 -27.19 -12.05 -15.56
CA LEU A 83 -25.90 -12.28 -16.23
C LEU A 83 -24.87 -12.88 -15.28
N VAL A 84 -24.74 -12.32 -14.07
CA VAL A 84 -23.83 -12.83 -13.05
C VAL A 84 -24.26 -14.23 -12.59
N GLY A 85 -25.55 -14.45 -12.34
CA GLY A 85 -26.10 -15.74 -11.95
C GLY A 85 -25.85 -16.82 -13.00
N LEU A 86 -26.03 -16.50 -14.29
CA LEU A 86 -25.74 -17.41 -15.39
C LEU A 86 -24.24 -17.74 -15.49
N LEU A 87 -23.36 -16.76 -15.23
CA LEU A 87 -21.92 -16.97 -15.20
C LEU A 87 -21.50 -17.88 -14.04
N ILE A 88 -22.13 -17.71 -12.88
CA ILE A 88 -21.86 -18.52 -11.68
C ILE A 88 -22.43 -19.94 -11.84
N GLY A 89 -23.61 -20.10 -12.43
CA GLY A 89 -24.25 -21.41 -12.65
C GLY A 89 -23.68 -22.24 -13.79
N ARG A 90 -22.68 -21.72 -14.51
CA ARG A 90 -21.96 -22.41 -15.60
C ARG A 90 -20.77 -23.25 -15.13
N ARG A 91 -20.64 -23.51 -13.84
CA ARG A 91 -19.55 -24.26 -13.21
C ARG A 91 -20.11 -25.23 -12.18
#